data_AF-A0A820FSW3-F1
#
_entry.id   AF-A0A820FSW3-F1
#
_cell.length_a   1.000
_cell.length_b   1.000
_cell.length_c   1.000
_cell.angle_alpha   90.00
_cell.angle_beta   90.00
_cell.angle_gamma   90.00
#
_symmetry.space_group_name_H-M   'P 1'
#
loop_
_entity.id
_entity.type
_entity.pdbx_description
1 polymer ?
#
loop_
_entity_poly.entity_id
_entity_poly.type
_entity_poly.pdbx_seq_one_letter_code
_entity_poly.pdbx_strand_id
1 'polypeptide(L)'
;KADENTLSSAQKCRNCQSSCNFEFQLMPALVNFLKIDNQIGLEFGTVFVYTCSANCWDEKNDLCRFENVFVQADPDQNLFD
;
A
#
# COMPACT_ATOMS: atom_id res chain seq x y z
N LYS A 1 8.18 0.81 -14.21
CA LYS A 1 6.74 0.82 -14.61
C LYS A 1 5.95 0.25 -13.45
N ALA A 2 5.10 1.04 -12.80
CA ALA A 2 4.14 0.48 -11.85
C ALA A 2 3.24 -0.50 -12.63
N ASP A 3 3.28 -1.78 -12.26
CA ASP A 3 2.49 -2.80 -12.92
C ASP A 3 1.00 -2.46 -12.78
N GLU A 4 0.31 -2.29 -13.91
CA GLU A 4 -1.14 -2.09 -13.99
C GLU A 4 -1.91 -3.22 -13.25
N ASN A 5 -1.31 -4.40 -13.17
CA ASN A 5 -1.80 -5.55 -12.41
C ASN A 5 -1.69 -5.41 -10.89
N THR A 6 -0.77 -4.59 -10.38
CA THR A 6 -0.63 -4.37 -8.93
C THR A 6 -1.71 -3.41 -8.44
N LEU A 7 -2.09 -2.41 -9.23
CA LEU A 7 -3.17 -1.48 -8.89
C LEU A 7 -4.52 -2.21 -8.82
N SER A 8 -4.80 -3.13 -9.74
CA SER A 8 -6.04 -3.93 -9.71
C SER A 8 -6.12 -4.83 -8.47
N SER A 9 -4.99 -5.32 -7.96
CA SER A 9 -4.92 -6.07 -6.70
C SER A 9 -5.16 -5.19 -5.46
N ALA A 10 -4.78 -3.91 -5.51
CA ALA A 10 -5.04 -2.96 -4.42
C ALA A 10 -6.53 -2.60 -4.32
N GLN A 11 -7.28 -2.67 -5.43
CA GLN A 11 -8.71 -2.35 -5.50
C GLN A 11 -9.63 -3.37 -4.84
N LYS A 12 -9.12 -4.54 -4.43
CA LYS A 12 -9.90 -5.61 -3.79
C LYS A 12 -9.30 -5.99 -2.44
N CYS A 13 -10.17 -6.08 -1.43
CA CYS A 13 -9.77 -6.52 -0.12
C CYS A 13 -9.33 -7.99 -0.21
N ARG A 14 -8.11 -8.29 0.25
CA ARG A 14 -7.56 -9.65 0.24
C ARG A 14 -8.36 -10.64 1.09
N ASN A 15 -9.18 -10.13 2.01
CA ASN A 15 -9.94 -10.95 2.96
C ASN A 15 -11.38 -11.21 2.54
N CYS A 16 -12.15 -10.18 2.17
CA CYS A 16 -13.56 -10.32 1.81
C CYS A 16 -13.88 -10.02 0.34
N GLN A 17 -12.89 -9.61 -0.46
CA GLN A 17 -13.03 -9.28 -1.88
C GLN A 17 -13.94 -8.06 -2.18
N SER A 18 -14.38 -7.33 -1.16
CA SER A 18 -15.01 -6.01 -1.34
C SER A 18 -14.02 -5.03 -1.97
N SER A 19 -14.52 -3.91 -2.53
CA SER A 19 -13.64 -2.86 -3.03
C SER A 19 -12.83 -2.25 -1.90
N CYS A 20 -11.60 -1.82 -2.21
CA CYS A 20 -10.83 -0.96 -1.33
C CYS A 20 -10.90 0.49 -1.79
N ASN A 21 -11.00 1.40 -0.84
CA ASN A 21 -10.99 2.84 -1.08
C ASN A 21 -9.60 3.39 -0.72
N PHE A 22 -9.15 4.41 -1.44
CA PHE A 22 -7.98 5.17 -1.03
C PHE A 22 -8.30 5.95 0.24
N GLU A 23 -7.42 5.91 1.23
CA GLU A 23 -7.54 6.73 2.44
C GLU A 23 -6.48 7.82 2.50
N PHE A 24 -5.20 7.45 2.49
CA PHE A 24 -4.12 8.41 2.62
C PHE A 24 -2.83 7.99 1.91
N GLN A 25 -1.96 8.97 1.73
CA GLN A 25 -0.66 8.87 1.10
C GLN A 25 0.42 9.30 2.09
N LEU A 26 1.45 8.48 2.25
CA LEU A 26 2.66 8.85 2.99
C LEU A 26 3.68 9.41 2.02
N MET A 27 4.08 10.65 2.28
CA MET A 27 5.10 11.34 1.51
C MET A 27 6.50 10.86 1.91
N PRO A 28 7.50 10.96 1.01
CA PRO A 28 8.86 10.45 1.22
C PRO A 28 9.49 10.80 2.57
N ALA A 29 9.24 12.01 3.08
CA ALA A 29 9.77 12.42 4.39
C ALA A 29 9.29 11.54 5.56
N LEU A 30 8.09 10.99 5.47
CA LEU A 30 7.49 10.14 6.51
C LEU A 30 7.81 8.66 6.34
N VAL A 31 8.19 8.27 5.12
CA VAL A 31 8.52 6.89 4.78
C VAL A 31 9.69 6.36 5.60
N ASN A 32 10.67 7.22 5.91
CA ASN A 32 11.84 6.86 6.72
C ASN A 32 11.51 6.46 8.17
N PHE A 33 10.28 6.73 8.64
CA PHE A 33 9.82 6.31 9.97
C PHE A 33 9.12 4.94 9.95
N LEU A 34 8.89 4.36 8.77
CA LEU A 34 8.25 3.07 8.63
C LEU A 34 9.26 1.94 8.87
N LYS A 35 8.85 0.93 9.64
CA LYS A 35 9.58 -0.33 9.73
C LYS A 35 9.19 -1.19 8.52
N ILE A 36 10.10 -1.32 7.56
CA ILE A 36 9.88 -2.08 6.33
C ILE A 36 10.72 -3.36 6.42
N ASP A 37 10.07 -4.52 6.40
CA ASP A 37 10.75 -5.81 6.54
C ASP A 37 11.64 -6.16 5.33
N ASN A 38 11.41 -5.53 4.18
CA ASN A 38 12.23 -5.66 2.98
C ASN A 38 12.92 -4.32 2.69
N GLN A 39 14.22 -4.35 2.36
CA GLN A 39 15.04 -3.19 1.98
C GLN A 39 14.63 -2.61 0.62
N ILE A 40 13.36 -2.23 0.47
CA ILE A 40 12.87 -1.49 -0.68
C ILE A 40 13.41 -0.06 -0.50
N GLY A 41 14.20 0.41 -1.46
CA GLY A 41 14.76 1.76 -1.51
C GLY A 41 13.65 2.80 -1.65
N LEU A 42 12.93 3.05 -0.55
CA LEU A 42 11.77 3.92 -0.47
C LEU A 42 12.16 5.38 -0.21
N GLU A 43 13.45 5.71 -0.26
CA GLU A 43 14.04 7.00 0.14
C GLU A 43 13.38 8.20 -0.55
N PHE A 44 12.86 8.01 -1.77
CA PHE A 44 12.10 9.00 -2.53
C PHE A 44 10.76 8.45 -3.06
N GLY A 45 10.35 7.28 -2.56
CA GLY A 45 9.11 6.62 -2.94
C GLY A 45 7.88 7.19 -2.22
N THR A 46 6.71 6.85 -2.74
CA THR A 46 5.42 7.19 -2.13
C THR A 46 4.69 5.91 -1.75
N VAL A 47 4.05 5.92 -0.57
CA VAL A 47 3.19 4.83 -0.11
C VAL A 47 1.74 5.28 -0.14
N PHE A 48 0.88 4.48 -0.76
CA PHE A 48 -0.56 4.65 -0.79
C PHE A 48 -1.22 3.57 0.05
N VAL A 49 -2.17 3.99 0.87
CA VAL A 49 -2.91 3.11 1.75
C VAL A 49 -4.36 3.00 1.30
N TYR A 50 -4.80 1.76 1.13
CA TYR A 50 -6.16 1.43 0.73
C TYR A 50 -6.82 0.55 1.80
N THR A 51 -8.05 0.88 2.16
CA THR A 51 -8.82 0.17 3.19
C THR A 51 -10.09 -0.44 2.64
N CYS A 52 -10.53 -1.52 3.29
CA CYS A 52 -11.71 -2.26 2.86
C CYS A 52 -12.98 -1.43 3.09
N SER A 53 -13.73 -1.16 2.01
CA SER A 53 -15.01 -0.44 2.09
C SER A 53 -16.09 -1.13 2.94
N ALA A 54 -15.98 -2.45 3.14
CA ALA A 54 -16.90 -3.23 3.95
C ALA A 54 -16.48 -3.33 5.42
N ASN A 55 -15.37 -2.70 5.82
CA ASN A 55 -14.81 -2.77 7.19
C ASN A 55 -14.73 -4.22 7.70
N CYS A 56 -14.25 -5.13 6.85
CA CYS A 56 -14.23 -6.55 7.20
C CYS A 56 -13.31 -6.80 8.40
N TRP A 57 -13.75 -7.70 9.27
CA TRP A 57 -13.12 -7.97 10.56
C TRP A 57 -12.69 -9.43 10.65
N ASP A 58 -11.65 -9.73 11.43
CA ASP A 58 -11.35 -11.11 11.79
C ASP A 58 -12.14 -11.54 13.02
N GLU A 59 -13.34 -12.08 12.81
CA GLU A 59 -14.25 -12.50 13.89
C GLU A 59 -13.60 -13.46 14.91
N LYS A 60 -12.61 -14.25 14.50
CA LYS A 60 -11.97 -15.24 15.38
C LYS A 60 -10.98 -14.62 16.37
N ASN A 61 -10.29 -13.56 15.95
CA ASN A 61 -9.20 -12.97 16.74
C ASN A 61 -9.56 -11.58 17.27
N ASP A 62 -10.73 -11.05 16.91
CA ASP A 62 -11.16 -9.69 17.19
C ASP A 62 -10.12 -8.64 16.74
N LEU A 63 -9.58 -8.84 15.53
CA LEU A 63 -8.56 -7.98 14.95
C LEU A 63 -9.05 -7.33 13.66
N CYS A 64 -8.71 -6.05 13.53
CA CYS A 64 -8.81 -5.34 12.25
C CYS A 64 -7.92 -6.04 11.22
N ARG A 65 -8.45 -6.32 10.03
CA ARG A 65 -7.66 -6.93 8.96
C ARG A 65 -6.89 -5.83 8.23
N PHE A 66 -5.57 -6.00 8.16
CA PHE A 66 -4.63 -5.00 7.65
C PHE A 66 -4.92 -4.57 6.21
N GLU A 67 -4.46 -3.35 5.94
CA GLU A 67 -4.74 -2.54 4.77
C GLU A 67 -3.91 -2.98 3.56
N ASN A 68 -4.41 -2.72 2.35
CA ASN A 68 -3.62 -2.94 1.14
C ASN A 68 -2.67 -1.76 0.95
N VAL A 69 -1.37 -2.01 1.06
CA VAL A 69 -0.32 -1.00 0.84
C VAL A 69 0.23 -1.10 -0.58
N PHE A 70 0.28 0.03 -1.27
CA PHE A 70 0.87 0.15 -2.60
C PHE A 70 2.05 1.12 -2.56
N VAL A 71 3.18 0.68 -3.10
CA VAL A 71 4.42 1.47 -3.16
C VAL A 71 4.64 1.92 -4.60
N GLN A 72 4.81 3.23 -4.80
CA GLN A 72 5.41 3.76 -6.01
C GLN A 72 6.87 4.12 -5.73
N ALA A 73 7.77 3.51 -6.51
CA ALA A 73 9.16 3.92 -6.55
C ALA A 73 9.30 5.33 -7.13
N ASP A 74 10.46 5.94 -6.92
CA ASP A 74 10.77 7.27 -7.43
C ASP A 74 10.59 7.30 -8.97
N PRO A 75 9.71 8.18 -9.50
CA PRO A 75 9.53 8.31 -10.95
C PRO A 75 10.83 8.65 -11.69
N ASP A 76 11.75 9.36 -11.03
CA ASP A 76 13.03 9.79 -11.59
C ASP A 76 14.12 8.72 -11.48
N GLN A 77 13.84 7.58 -10.84
CA GLN A 77 14.82 6.50 -10.65
C GLN A 77 15.44 6.05 -11.98
N ASN A 78 14.65 6.01 -13.06
CA ASN A 78 15.13 5.58 -14.38
C ASN A 78 15.82 6.70 -15.19
N LEU A 79 15.88 7.94 -14.66
CA LEU A 79 16.54 9.08 -15.30
C LEU A 79 18.02 9.20 -14.90
N PHE A 80 18.42 8.54 -13.80
CA PHE A 80 19.76 8.65 -13.23
C PHE A 80 20.53 7.31 -13.20
N ASP A 81 19.99 6.28 -13.85
CA ASP A 81 20.64 4.98 -14.09
C ASP A 81 21.59 5.00 -15.31
#